data_AF-A0A934AD25-F1
#
_entry.id   AF-A0A934AD25-F1
#
_cell.length_a   1.000
_cell.length_b   1.000
_cell.length_c   1.000
_cell.angle_alpha   90.00
_cell.angle_beta   90.00
_cell.angle_gamma   90.00
#
_symmetry.space_group_name_H-M   'P 1'
#
loop_
_entity.id
_entity.type
_entity.pdbx_description
1 polymer ?
#
loop_
_entity_poly.entity_id
_entity_poly.type
_entity_poly.pdbx_seq_one_letter_code
_entity_poly.pdbx_strand_id
1 'polypeptide(L)'
;MPYIKKDQRPGADAAIQPLIDHLKGLPVEEQDGVLNYVITRTIKAVYPLKYFHLNRALGVLSAITLEFYRRVIGPYEDTKINENGDVT
;
A
#
# COMPACT_ATOMS: atom_id res chain seq x y z
N MET A 1 6.44 -6.42 4.47
CA MET A 1 6.75 -5.92 5.83
C MET A 1 7.47 -6.95 6.69
N PRO A 2 8.81 -6.92 6.78
CA PRO A 2 9.58 -7.86 7.61
C PRO A 2 9.40 -7.66 9.13
N TYR A 3 8.84 -6.52 9.54
CA TYR A 3 8.67 -6.12 10.95
C TYR A 3 7.31 -6.47 11.57
N ILE A 4 6.30 -6.89 10.78
CA ILE A 4 5.06 -7.45 11.31
C ILE A 4 5.26 -8.94 11.59
N LYS A 5 4.95 -9.38 12.82
CA LYS A 5 5.10 -10.77 13.22
C LYS A 5 4.17 -11.66 12.40
N LYS A 6 4.60 -12.90 12.10
CA LYS A 6 3.87 -13.79 11.19
C LYS A 6 2.47 -14.15 11.70
N ASP A 7 2.31 -14.30 13.00
CA ASP A 7 1.05 -14.56 13.71
C ASP A 7 0.03 -13.42 13.62
N GLN A 8 0.48 -12.19 13.38
CA GLN A 8 -0.40 -11.02 13.24
C GLN A 8 -0.99 -10.89 11.83
N ARG A 9 -0.43 -11.58 10.82
CA ARG A 9 -0.83 -11.43 9.42
C ARG A 9 -2.20 -12.05 9.10
N PRO A 10 -2.54 -13.28 9.54
CA PRO A 10 -3.79 -13.92 9.16
C PRO A 10 -5.04 -13.09 9.48
N GLY A 11 -5.07 -12.42 10.64
CA GLY A 11 -6.18 -11.54 11.01
C GLY A 11 -6.30 -10.31 10.11
N ALA A 12 -5.17 -9.69 9.75
CA ALA A 12 -5.14 -8.56 8.83
C ALA A 12 -5.50 -8.98 7.40
N ASP A 13 -4.98 -10.11 6.94
CA ASP A 13 -5.24 -10.68 5.63
C ASP A 13 -6.74 -11.01 5.47
N ALA A 14 -7.35 -11.64 6.48
CA ALA A 14 -8.78 -11.93 6.47
C ALA A 14 -9.64 -10.65 6.47
N ALA A 15 -9.21 -9.60 7.18
CA ALA A 15 -9.93 -8.34 7.23
C ALA A 15 -9.85 -7.54 5.91
N ILE A 16 -8.72 -7.60 5.20
CA ILE A 16 -8.50 -6.84 3.97
C ILE A 16 -9.01 -7.57 2.73
N GLN A 17 -9.13 -8.90 2.75
CA GLN A 17 -9.49 -9.67 1.55
C GLN A 17 -10.81 -9.23 0.90
N PRO A 18 -11.93 -9.02 1.64
CA PRO A 18 -13.18 -8.58 1.02
C PRO A 18 -13.07 -7.22 0.34
N LEU A 19 -12.22 -6.32 0.88
CA LEU A 19 -11.96 -5.01 0.28
C LEU A 19 -11.12 -5.15 -1.00
N ILE A 20 -10.13 -6.04 -1.01
CA ILE A 20 -9.36 -6.33 -2.24
C ILE A 20 -10.28 -6.86 -3.32
N ASP A 21 -11.16 -7.80 -2.98
CA ASP A 21 -12.10 -8.40 -3.93
C ASP A 21 -13.07 -7.35 -4.49
N HIS A 22 -13.57 -6.46 -3.63
CA HIS A 22 -14.40 -5.33 -4.06
C HIS A 22 -13.65 -4.40 -5.03
N LEU A 23 -12.42 -3.97 -4.67
CA LEU A 23 -11.61 -3.08 -5.52
C LEU A 23 -11.31 -3.71 -6.89
N LYS A 24 -10.96 -5.00 -6.92
CA LYS A 24 -10.71 -5.72 -8.18
C LYS A 24 -11.96 -5.87 -9.06
N GLY A 25 -13.15 -5.80 -8.47
CA GLY A 25 -14.42 -5.86 -9.19
C GLY A 25 -14.86 -4.53 -9.82
N LEU A 26 -14.18 -3.41 -9.51
CA LEU A 26 -14.51 -2.10 -10.04
C LEU A 26 -13.91 -1.88 -11.44
N PRO A 27 -14.52 -1.02 -12.28
CA PRO A 27 -13.88 -0.49 -13.48
C PRO A 27 -12.53 0.14 -13.15
N VAL A 28 -11.53 -0.04 -14.02
CA VAL A 28 -10.14 0.39 -13.76
C VAL A 28 -10.06 1.89 -13.47
N GLU A 29 -10.85 2.69 -14.19
CA GLU A 29 -10.98 4.13 -14.02
C GLU A 29 -11.53 4.57 -12.64
N GLU A 30 -12.19 3.67 -11.92
CA GLU A 30 -12.73 3.92 -10.57
C GLU A 30 -11.82 3.37 -9.46
N GLN A 31 -10.99 2.36 -9.76
CA GLN A 31 -10.17 1.66 -8.76
C GLN A 31 -9.29 2.60 -7.95
N ASP A 32 -8.58 3.51 -8.62
CA ASP A 32 -7.65 4.45 -7.98
C ASP A 32 -8.38 5.41 -7.02
N GLY A 33 -9.54 5.92 -7.45
CA GLY A 33 -10.37 6.82 -6.66
C GLY A 33 -10.90 6.14 -5.40
N VAL A 34 -11.42 4.92 -5.53
CA VAL A 34 -11.95 4.15 -4.39
C VAL A 34 -10.83 3.70 -3.46
N LEU A 35 -9.68 3.27 -3.99
CA LEU A 35 -8.52 2.91 -3.17
C LEU A 35 -8.03 4.11 -2.35
N ASN A 36 -7.89 5.28 -2.97
CA ASN A 36 -7.50 6.50 -2.27
C ASN A 36 -8.51 6.88 -1.17
N TYR A 37 -9.81 6.79 -1.46
CA TYR A 37 -10.86 7.02 -0.48
C TYR A 37 -10.74 6.09 0.73
N VAL A 38 -10.57 4.79 0.49
CA VAL A 38 -10.48 3.76 1.53
C VAL A 38 -9.26 3.97 2.43
N ILE A 39 -8.09 4.24 1.85
CA ILE A 39 -6.88 4.53 2.62
C ILE A 39 -7.09 5.80 3.46
N THR A 40 -7.63 6.86 2.86
CA THR A 40 -7.92 8.13 3.56
C THR A 40 -8.90 7.92 4.73
N ARG A 41 -9.99 7.18 4.51
CA ARG A 41 -10.97 6.83 5.54
C ARG A 41 -10.33 6.02 6.67
N THR A 42 -9.48 5.06 6.34
CA THR A 42 -8.76 4.22 7.31
C THR A 42 -7.84 5.07 8.19
N ILE A 43 -7.03 5.93 7.59
CA ILE A 43 -6.14 6.84 8.33
C ILE A 43 -6.94 7.77 9.25
N LYS A 44 -8.02 8.38 8.75
CA LYS A 44 -8.88 9.27 9.57
C LYS A 44 -9.55 8.54 10.74
N ALA A 45 -9.86 7.26 10.60
CA ALA A 45 -10.48 6.47 11.65
C ALA A 45 -9.47 5.99 12.71
N VAL A 46 -8.25 5.66 12.31
CA VAL A 46 -7.22 5.11 13.20
C VAL A 46 -6.46 6.21 13.96
N TYR A 47 -6.25 7.38 13.35
CA TYR A 47 -5.42 8.44 13.92
C TYR A 47 -6.27 9.61 14.45
N PRO A 48 -6.16 9.96 15.74
CA PRO A 48 -6.83 11.14 16.30
C PRO A 48 -6.37 12.45 15.66
N LEU A 49 -7.22 13.48 15.67
CA LEU A 49 -6.90 14.80 15.11
C LEU A 49 -5.98 15.60 16.05
N LYS A 50 -4.71 15.20 16.10
CA LYS A 50 -3.61 15.94 16.74
C LYS A 50 -2.37 15.82 15.87
N TYR A 51 -1.57 16.88 15.81
CA TYR A 51 -0.37 16.95 14.99
C TYR A 51 0.54 15.73 15.14
N PHE A 52 0.77 15.27 16.38
CA PHE A 52 1.56 14.06 16.65
C PHE A 52 1.06 12.82 15.89
N HIS A 53 -0.25 12.57 15.90
CA HIS A 53 -0.83 11.42 15.21
C HIS A 53 -0.83 11.60 13.69
N LEU A 54 -1.08 12.82 13.21
CA LEU A 54 -1.03 13.13 11.77
C LEU A 54 0.38 12.96 11.20
N ASN A 55 1.41 13.41 11.94
CA ASN A 55 2.80 13.21 11.55
C ASN A 55 3.17 11.72 11.52
N ARG A 56 2.66 10.91 12.47
CA ARG A 56 2.83 9.45 12.44
C ARG A 56 2.15 8.80 11.23
N ALA A 57 0.92 9.21 10.91
CA ALA A 57 0.21 8.71 9.74
C ALA A 57 0.96 9.03 8.45
N LEU A 58 1.45 10.27 8.30
CA LEU A 58 2.27 10.68 7.17
C LEU A 58 3.54 9.85 7.06
N GLY A 59 4.22 9.57 8.18
CA GLY A 59 5.39 8.69 8.20
C GLY A 59 5.08 7.27 7.71
N VAL A 60 3.93 6.70 8.07
CA VAL A 60 3.48 5.38 7.58
C VAL A 60 3.20 5.41 6.08
N LEU A 61 2.50 6.43 5.58
CA LEU A 61 2.22 6.57 4.15
C LEU A 61 3.51 6.68 3.33
N SER A 62 4.47 7.50 3.78
CA SER A 62 5.79 7.59 3.14
C SER A 62 6.53 6.26 3.15
N ALA A 63 6.48 5.53 4.28
CA ALA A 63 7.10 4.21 4.37
C ALA A 63 6.45 3.19 3.42
N ILE A 64 5.12 3.21 3.25
CA ILE A 64 4.40 2.36 2.29
C ILE A 64 4.90 2.61 0.87
N THR A 65 4.99 3.88 0.44
CA THR A 65 5.48 4.24 -0.90
C THR A 65 6.91 3.75 -1.12
N LEU A 66 7.82 4.01 -0.17
CA LEU A 66 9.22 3.58 -0.27
C LEU A 66 9.37 2.05 -0.25
N GLU A 67 8.58 1.34 0.56
CA GLU A 67 8.58 -0.12 0.61
C GLU A 67 8.04 -0.71 -0.70
N PHE A 68 6.97 -0.15 -1.26
CA PHE A 68 6.42 -0.56 -2.55
C PHE A 68 7.43 -0.38 -3.67
N TYR A 69 8.08 0.78 -3.74
CA TYR A 69 9.13 1.02 -4.73
C TYR A 69 10.27 0.00 -4.60
N ARG A 70 10.83 -0.16 -3.39
CA ARG A 70 11.99 -1.05 -3.18
C ARG A 70 11.69 -2.53 -3.37
N ARG A 71 10.50 -3.00 -2.97
CA ARG A 71 10.17 -4.44 -2.91
C ARG A 71 9.38 -4.94 -4.10
N VAL A 72 8.75 -4.05 -4.85
CA VAL A 72 7.88 -4.42 -5.98
C VAL A 72 8.38 -3.77 -7.27
N ILE A 73 8.50 -2.44 -7.30
CA ILE A 73 8.89 -1.73 -8.52
C ILE A 73 10.35 -2.02 -8.90
N GLY A 74 11.29 -1.90 -7.97
CA GLY A 74 12.72 -2.14 -8.24
C GLY A 74 13.00 -3.52 -8.85
N PRO A 75 12.53 -4.63 -8.25
CA PRO A 75 12.70 -5.96 -8.85
C PRO A 75 12.02 -6.12 -10.22
N TYR A 76 10.90 -5.43 -10.43
CA TYR A 76 10.25 -5.39 -11.75
C TYR A 76 11.11 -4.62 -12.76
N GLU A 77 11.68 -3.48 -12.38
CA GLU A 77 12.61 -2.69 -13.21
C GLU A 77 13.87 -3.50 -13.54
N ASP A 78 14.47 -4.20 -12.57
CA ASP A 78 15.59 -5.12 -12.79
C ASP A 78 15.26 -6.18 -13.86
N THR A 79 14.02 -6.71 -13.81
CA THR A 79 13.54 -7.66 -14.82
C THR A 79 13.44 -6.99 -16.19
N LYS A 80 12.89 -5.78 -16.26
CA LYS A 80 12.74 -5.02 -17.51
C LYS A 80 14.07 -4.56 -18.10
N ILE A 81 15.08 -4.27 -17.28
CA ILE A 81 16.45 -3.97 -17.71
C ILE A 81 17.08 -5.20 -18.37
N ASN A 82 16.93 -6.39 -17.77
CA ASN A 82 17.42 -7.63 -18.37
C ASN A 82 16.71 -7.95 -19.71
N GLU A 83 15.42 -7.64 -19.83
CA GLU A 83 14.62 -7.92 -21.03
C GLU A 83 14.85 -6.92 -22.17
N ASN A 84 14.90 -5.61 -21.86
CA ASN A 84 14.85 -4.54 -22.86
C ASN A 84 16.16 -3.74 -22.96
N GLY A 85 17.14 -4.06 -22.12
CA GLY A 85 18.32 -3.21 -21.92
C GLY A 85 18.05 -2.12 -20.88
N ASP A 86 19.12 -1.66 -20.26
CA ASP A 86 19.07 -0.44 -19.45
C ASP A 86 19.04 0.79 -20.38
N VAL A 87 18.64 1.93 -19.83
CA VAL A 87 18.69 3.22 -20.54
C VAL A 87 20.14 3.66 -20.79
N THR A 88 21.10 3.11 -20.04
CA THR A 88 22.54 3.43 -20.11
C THR A 88 23.39 2.37 -20.79
#